data_AF-A0A7W1EJQ2-F1
#
_entry.id   AF-A0A7W1EJQ2-F1
#
_cell.length_a   1.000
_cell.length_b   1.000
_cell.length_c   1.000
_cell.angle_alpha   90.00
_cell.angle_beta   90.00
_cell.angle_gamma   90.00
#
_symmetry.space_group_name_H-M   'P 1'
#
loop_
_entity.id
_entity.type
_entity.pdbx_description
1 polymer ?
#
loop_
_entity_poly.entity_id
_entity_poly.type
_entity_poly.pdbx_seq_one_letter_code
_entity_poly.pdbx_strand_id
1 'polypeptide(L)'
;MKKIYFSLLSVAFGLGLNAQTLTQANNAPANGDMHSTYQCDSTNVTPGASGAAASWNFATVPTHSNVVANYTVSTISSTAYPSAD
;
A
#
# COMPACT_ATOMS: atom_id res chain seq x y z
N MET A 1 26.44 20.84 34.15
CA MET A 1 26.31 20.05 32.90
C MET A 1 25.38 18.84 33.02
N LYS A 2 25.44 18.05 34.10
CA LYS A 2 24.57 16.86 34.30
C LYS A 2 23.06 17.10 34.17
N LYS A 3 22.58 18.29 34.54
CA LYS A 3 21.16 18.68 34.49
C LYS A 3 20.61 18.87 33.06
N ILE A 4 21.47 19.22 32.11
CA ILE A 4 21.07 19.45 30.71
C ILE A 4 20.77 18.11 30.02
N TYR A 5 21.58 17.08 30.30
CA TYR A 5 21.35 15.73 29.75
C TYR A 5 20.01 15.13 30.19
N PHE A 6 19.61 15.37 31.44
CA PHE A 6 18.33 14.88 31.95
C PHE A 6 17.14 15.59 31.30
N SER A 7 17.25 16.89 31.08
CA SER A 7 16.25 17.70 30.38
C SER A 7 16.10 17.30 28.90
N LEU A 8 17.22 17.02 28.22
CA LEU A 8 17.19 16.58 26.82
C LEU A 8 16.53 15.20 26.68
N LEU A 9 16.85 14.30 27.61
CA LEU A 9 16.29 12.96 27.66
C LEU A 9 14.78 12.98 27.90
N SER A 10 14.29 13.81 28.83
CA SER A 10 12.85 13.92 29.11
C SER A 10 12.04 14.47 27.93
N VAL A 11 12.62 15.40 27.16
CA VAL A 11 11.95 15.95 25.96
C VAL A 11 11.86 14.89 24.86
N ALA A 12 12.93 14.11 24.63
CA ALA A 12 12.92 13.05 23.64
C ALA A 12 11.87 11.96 23.93
N PHE A 13 11.72 11.54 25.19
CA PHE A 13 10.70 10.56 25.58
C PHE A 13 9.27 11.10 25.51
N GLY A 14 9.05 12.40 25.78
CA GLY A 14 7.72 13.02 25.69
C GLY A 14 7.16 13.09 24.27
N LEU A 15 8.03 13.14 23.25
CA LEU A 15 7.63 13.16 21.85
C LEU A 15 7.14 11.78 21.36
N GLY A 16 7.62 10.68 21.98
CA GLY A 16 7.18 9.32 21.65
C GLY A 16 5.77 8.97 22.14
N LEU A 17 5.26 9.67 23.17
CA LEU A 17 3.90 9.46 23.68
C LEU A 17 2.80 10.01 22.75
N ASN A 18 3.18 10.85 21.78
CA ASN A 18 2.30 11.33 20.72
C ASN A 18 2.49 10.55 19.41
N ALA A 19 3.15 9.39 19.44
CA ALA A 19 3.17 8.47 18.30
C ALA A 19 1.72 8.15 17.94
N GLN A 20 1.29 8.70 16.81
CA GLN A 20 -0.07 8.69 16.35
C GLN A 20 -0.52 7.23 16.19
N THR A 21 -1.50 6.79 16.98
CA THR A 21 -2.17 5.53 16.72
C THR A 21 -2.87 5.66 15.37
N LEU A 22 -2.44 4.87 14.40
CA LEU A 22 -3.07 4.79 13.09
C LEU A 22 -4.49 4.23 13.30
N THR A 23 -5.48 5.11 13.32
CA THR A 23 -6.88 4.72 13.23
C THR A 23 -7.20 4.32 11.79
N GLN A 24 -8.21 3.48 11.62
CA GLN A 24 -8.76 3.18 10.31
C GLN A 24 -9.04 4.48 9.52
N ALA A 25 -8.75 4.49 8.22
CA ALA A 25 -9.00 5.63 7.36
C ALA A 25 -10.47 6.08 7.47
N ASN A 26 -10.73 7.39 7.51
CA ASN A 26 -12.09 7.92 7.75
C ASN A 26 -13.12 7.54 6.66
N ASN A 27 -12.65 7.03 5.52
CA ASN A 27 -13.45 6.59 4.38
C ASN A 27 -13.25 5.08 4.11
N ALA A 28 -12.91 4.29 5.12
CA ALA A 28 -12.85 2.85 4.95
C ALA A 28 -14.26 2.29 4.64
N PRO A 29 -14.41 1.44 3.62
CA PRO A 29 -15.68 0.79 3.33
C PRO A 29 -16.22 -0.03 4.50
N ALA A 30 -17.55 -0.10 4.63
CA ALA A 30 -18.21 -0.91 5.64
C ALA A 30 -18.15 -2.41 5.29
N ASN A 31 -18.28 -3.26 6.31
CA ASN A 31 -18.35 -4.70 6.10
C ASN A 31 -19.55 -5.06 5.23
N GLY A 32 -19.33 -5.85 4.18
CA GLY A 32 -20.36 -6.23 3.24
C GLY A 32 -20.56 -5.24 2.08
N ASP A 33 -19.87 -4.10 2.09
CA ASP A 33 -19.87 -3.21 0.93
C ASP A 33 -19.27 -3.91 -0.28
N MET A 34 -19.90 -3.71 -1.43
CA MET A 34 -19.42 -4.21 -2.72
C MET A 34 -18.77 -3.08 -3.49
N HIS A 35 -17.54 -3.30 -3.92
CA HIS A 35 -16.82 -2.37 -4.76
C HIS A 35 -16.32 -3.07 -6.02
N SER A 36 -16.22 -2.27 -7.08
CA SER A 36 -15.64 -2.67 -8.35
C SER A 36 -14.36 -1.88 -8.55
N THR A 37 -13.27 -2.57 -8.87
CA THR A 37 -12.03 -1.94 -9.30
C THR A 37 -11.75 -2.30 -10.75
N TYR A 38 -11.30 -1.33 -11.52
CA TYR A 38 -10.87 -1.51 -12.89
C TYR A 38 -9.37 -1.81 -12.86
N GLN A 39 -9.01 -3.06 -13.17
CA GLN A 39 -7.61 -3.48 -13.19
C GLN A 39 -7.10 -3.48 -14.62
N CYS A 40 -5.95 -2.84 -14.81
CA CYS A 40 -5.14 -2.99 -16.01
C CYS A 40 -4.23 -4.22 -15.83
N ASP A 41 -4.82 -5.41 -15.79
CA ASP A 41 -4.03 -6.63 -15.70
C ASP A 41 -3.47 -6.99 -17.08
N SER A 42 -2.19 -7.33 -17.12
CA SER A 42 -1.49 -7.85 -18.29
C SER A 42 -1.80 -9.35 -18.48
N THR A 43 -3.08 -9.74 -18.35
CA THR A 43 -3.50 -11.11 -18.60
C THR A 43 -3.09 -11.52 -20.02
N ASN A 44 -2.51 -12.72 -20.14
CA ASN A 44 -1.99 -13.26 -21.41
C ASN A 44 -0.81 -12.51 -22.05
N VAL A 45 -0.15 -11.57 -21.34
CA VAL A 45 1.12 -11.00 -21.82
C VAL A 45 2.24 -12.00 -21.52
N THR A 46 2.79 -12.58 -22.58
CA THR A 46 3.98 -13.44 -22.45
C THR A 46 5.24 -12.57 -22.43
N PRO A 47 6.15 -12.73 -21.46
CA PRO A 47 7.43 -12.03 -21.47
C PRO A 47 8.19 -12.30 -22.78
N GLY A 48 8.66 -11.24 -23.44
CA GLY A 48 9.49 -11.33 -24.63
C GLY A 48 10.95 -11.67 -24.32
N ALA A 49 11.77 -11.81 -25.36
CA ALA A 49 13.22 -11.99 -25.21
C ALA A 49 13.87 -10.78 -24.50
N SER A 50 14.84 -11.03 -23.62
CA SER A 50 15.62 -10.01 -22.91
C SER A 50 17.12 -10.13 -23.22
N GLY A 51 17.86 -9.02 -23.09
CA GLY A 51 19.31 -8.96 -23.29
C GLY A 51 19.78 -8.23 -24.56
N ALA A 52 21.10 -8.13 -24.73
CA ALA A 52 21.70 -7.55 -25.93
C ALA A 52 21.42 -8.45 -27.14
N ALA A 53 21.03 -7.84 -28.28
CA ALA A 53 20.49 -8.49 -29.49
C ALA A 53 19.02 -8.97 -29.43
N ALA A 54 18.25 -8.61 -28.40
CA ALA A 54 16.79 -8.79 -28.44
C ALA A 54 16.17 -7.92 -29.56
N SER A 55 15.45 -8.54 -30.48
CA SER A 55 14.66 -7.85 -31.50
C SER A 55 13.26 -7.57 -30.95
N TRP A 56 12.99 -6.31 -30.63
CA TRP A 56 11.69 -5.87 -30.14
C TRP A 56 10.73 -5.67 -31.32
N ASN A 57 9.71 -6.51 -31.43
CA ASN A 57 8.66 -6.35 -32.43
C ASN A 57 7.45 -5.64 -31.81
N PHE A 58 7.17 -4.43 -32.29
CA PHE A 58 6.03 -3.60 -31.83
C PHE A 58 4.80 -3.70 -32.75
N ALA A 59 4.79 -4.59 -33.74
CA ALA A 59 3.67 -4.74 -34.67
C ALA A 59 2.35 -5.13 -33.96
N THR A 60 2.45 -5.75 -32.79
CA THR A 60 1.32 -6.09 -31.93
C THR A 60 1.68 -5.80 -30.47
N VAL A 61 1.28 -4.64 -29.97
CA VAL A 61 1.31 -4.33 -28.53
C VAL A 61 -0.01 -4.80 -27.93
N PRO A 62 -0.02 -5.78 -27.00
CA PRO A 62 -1.24 -6.18 -26.31
C PRO A 62 -1.83 -4.97 -25.60
N THR A 63 -3.05 -4.59 -25.97
CA THR A 63 -3.79 -3.56 -25.25
C THR A 63 -4.40 -4.18 -24.00
N HIS A 64 -4.19 -3.55 -22.85
CA HIS A 64 -4.84 -3.97 -21.60
C HIS A 64 -6.36 -3.88 -21.79
N SER A 65 -7.04 -4.99 -21.52
CA SER A 65 -8.50 -4.97 -21.43
C SER A 65 -8.87 -4.44 -20.06
N ASN A 66 -9.83 -3.52 -20.00
CA ASN A 66 -10.33 -3.04 -18.72
C ASN A 66 -11.13 -4.17 -18.05
N VAL A 67 -10.51 -4.88 -17.11
CA VAL A 67 -11.17 -5.97 -16.39
C VAL A 67 -11.74 -5.43 -15.09
N VAL A 68 -13.06 -5.59 -14.91
CA VAL A 68 -13.73 -5.25 -13.66
C VAL A 68 -13.53 -6.40 -12.68
N ALA A 69 -12.79 -6.13 -11.59
CA ALA A 69 -12.71 -7.03 -10.45
C ALA A 69 -13.68 -6.52 -9.37
N ASN A 70 -14.63 -7.39 -8.99
CA ASN A 70 -15.54 -7.11 -7.88
C ASN A 70 -15.02 -7.73 -6.61
N TYR A 71 -15.06 -7.00 -5.51
CA TYR A 71 -14.73 -7.53 -4.19
C TYR A 71 -15.75 -7.07 -3.15
N THR A 72 -16.02 -7.95 -2.20
CA THR A 72 -16.80 -7.61 -1.00
C THR A 72 -15.83 -7.30 0.12
N VAL A 73 -16.04 -6.17 0.77
CA VAL A 73 -15.23 -5.76 1.91
C VAL A 73 -15.54 -6.68 3.09
N SER A 74 -14.50 -7.29 3.64
CA SER A 74 -14.56 -7.99 4.92
C SER A 74 -13.78 -7.17 5.94
N THR A 75 -14.44 -6.78 7.04
CA THR A 75 -13.73 -6.09 8.12
C THR A 75 -12.85 -7.06 8.88
N ILE A 76 -11.54 -6.89 8.75
CA ILE A 76 -10.57 -7.46 9.69
C ILE A 76 -10.36 -6.40 10.78
N SER A 77 -11.00 -6.58 11.94
CA SER A 77 -10.72 -5.77 13.12
C SER A 77 -9.41 -6.25 13.76
N SER A 78 -8.27 -5.88 13.19
CA SER A 78 -7.00 -6.01 13.91
C SER A 78 -6.89 -4.86 14.91
N THR A 79 -6.81 -5.16 16.20
CA THR A 79 -6.43 -4.17 17.22
C THR A 79 -4.97 -3.74 17.09
N ALA A 80 -4.17 -4.47 16.30
CA ALA A 80 -2.82 -4.11 15.90
C ALA A 80 -2.87 -3.50 14.50
N TYR A 81 -3.14 -2.20 14.40
CA TYR A 81 -2.66 -1.46 13.24
C TYR A 81 -1.12 -1.44 13.31
N PRO A 82 -0.39 -1.82 12.25
CA PRO A 82 1.07 -1.78 12.29
C PRO A 82 1.50 -0.35 12.58
N SER A 83 2.39 -0.17 13.57
CA SER A 83 3.04 1.11 13.79
C SER A 83 3.79 1.50 12.51
N ALA A 84 3.75 2.79 12.15
CA ALA A 84 4.66 3.29 11.13
C ALA A 84 6.10 3.06 11.63
N ASP A 85 6.88 2.25 10.89
CA ASP A 85 8.33 2.12 11.06
C ASP A 85 9.06 3.40 10.63
#